data_AF-A0A8J9SXC3-F1
#
_entry.id   AF-A0A8J9SXC3-F1
#
_cell.length_a   1.000
_cell.length_b   1.000
_cell.length_c   1.000
_cell.angle_alpha   90.00
_cell.angle_beta   90.00
_cell.angle_gamma   90.00
#
_symmetry.space_group_name_H-M   'P 1'
#
loop_
_entity.id
_entity.type
_entity.pdbx_description
1 polymer ?
#
loop_
_entity_poly.entity_id
_entity_poly.type
_entity_poly.pdbx_seq_one_letter_code
_entity_poly.pdbx_strand_id
1 'polypeptide(L)'
;MELQDRIGVLSDVLKYFWKYDVNVCRIESRPLHVGRLSKRRFDFFVDFEGSPSDANVTKLLDALHSMTDKLLILDEKQVHWFPRHISELDLIADRTLIAGTDLESDHPGFHDL
;
A
#
# COMPACT_ATOMS: atom_id res chain seq x y z
N MET A 1 7.99 6.39 -3.21
CA MET A 1 8.68 7.44 -4.00
C MET A 1 8.42 8.79 -3.35
N GLU A 2 9.44 9.65 -3.26
CA GLU A 2 9.34 10.96 -2.61
C GLU A 2 9.20 12.07 -3.67
N LEU A 3 8.22 12.97 -3.50
CA LEU A 3 7.93 14.04 -4.45
C LEU A 3 7.66 15.39 -3.74
N GLN A 4 8.08 16.48 -4.40
CA GLN A 4 7.76 17.84 -3.94
C GLN A 4 6.28 18.16 -4.19
N ASP A 5 5.62 18.73 -3.17
CA ASP A 5 4.23 19.11 -3.25
C ASP A 5 4.01 20.20 -4.32
N ARG A 6 3.15 19.89 -5.29
CA ARG A 6 2.63 20.81 -6.30
C ARG A 6 1.35 20.25 -6.90
N ILE A 7 0.53 21.14 -7.45
CA ILE A 7 -0.70 20.76 -8.15
C ILE A 7 -0.35 19.77 -9.29
N GLY A 8 -1.10 18.67 -9.36
CA GLY A 8 -1.00 17.68 -10.42
C GLY A 8 0.19 16.72 -10.31
N VAL A 9 1.02 16.80 -9.26
CA VAL A 9 2.23 15.95 -9.15
C VAL A 9 1.93 14.46 -9.23
N LEU A 10 0.85 14.00 -8.58
CA LEU A 10 0.42 12.61 -8.64
C LEU A 10 -0.05 12.23 -10.05
N SER A 11 -0.85 13.08 -10.70
CA SER A 11 -1.31 12.83 -12.07
C SER A 11 -0.13 12.74 -13.06
N ASP A 12 0.91 13.55 -12.85
CA ASP A 12 2.12 13.51 -13.66
C ASP A 12 2.90 12.20 -13.51
N VAL A 13 2.80 11.54 -12.37
CA VAL A 13 3.40 10.24 -12.12
C VAL A 13 2.54 9.13 -12.73
N LEU A 14 1.24 9.15 -12.45
CA LEU A 14 0.30 8.10 -12.88
C LEU A 14 0.18 7.99 -14.39
N LYS A 15 0.41 9.07 -15.15
CA LYS A 15 0.41 9.02 -16.62
C LYS A 15 1.42 8.03 -17.20
N TYR A 16 2.53 7.76 -16.48
CA TYR A 16 3.54 6.81 -16.97
C TYR A 16 3.09 5.36 -16.80
N PHE A 17 2.35 5.05 -15.74
CA PHE A 17 1.73 3.73 -15.57
C PHE A 17 0.78 3.43 -16.74
N TRP A 18 -0.06 4.40 -17.10
CA TRP A 18 -0.91 4.30 -18.29
C TRP A 18 -0.09 4.21 -19.60
N LYS A 19 0.94 5.06 -19.76
CA LYS A 19 1.76 5.10 -20.98
C LYS A 19 2.50 3.79 -21.24
N TYR A 20 2.95 3.10 -20.20
CA TYR A 20 3.70 1.85 -20.30
C TYR A 20 2.83 0.62 -20.07
N ASP A 21 1.51 0.79 -19.98
CA ASP A 21 0.54 -0.30 -19.81
C ASP A 21 0.84 -1.17 -18.57
N VAL A 22 1.08 -0.52 -17.43
CA VAL A 22 1.33 -1.15 -16.13
C VAL A 22 0.15 -0.89 -15.21
N ASN A 23 -0.53 -1.97 -14.78
CA ASN A 23 -1.71 -1.87 -13.93
C ASN A 23 -1.34 -1.46 -12.49
N VAL A 24 -2.11 -0.55 -11.88
CA VAL A 24 -1.90 -0.09 -10.50
C VAL A 24 -2.94 -0.76 -9.60
N CYS A 25 -2.47 -1.43 -8.55
CA CYS A 25 -3.31 -2.13 -7.58
C CYS A 25 -3.70 -1.23 -6.41
N ARG A 26 -2.77 -0.41 -5.94
CA ARG A 26 -2.98 0.44 -4.75
C ARG A 26 -2.12 1.68 -4.82
N ILE A 27 -2.69 2.79 -4.39
CA ILE A 27 -1.98 4.07 -4.24
C ILE A 27 -2.25 4.58 -2.83
N GLU A 28 -1.18 4.96 -2.15
CA GLU A 28 -1.24 5.60 -0.84
C GLU A 28 -0.29 6.80 -0.83
N SER A 29 -0.76 7.93 -0.32
CA SER A 29 0.03 9.16 -0.17
C SER A 29 0.14 9.54 1.29
N ARG A 30 1.36 9.78 1.78
CA ARG A 30 1.62 10.25 3.13
C ARG A 30 2.39 11.56 3.10
N PRO A 31 1.95 12.60 3.83
CA PRO A 31 2.74 13.82 3.96
C PRO A 31 4.02 13.50 4.74
N LEU A 32 5.17 13.91 4.21
CA LEU A 32 6.43 13.85 4.92
C LEU A 32 6.45 14.96 5.97
N HIS A 33 6.65 14.59 7.23
CA HIS A 33 6.80 15.54 8.33
C HIS A 33 8.20 16.17 8.29
N VAL A 34 8.37 17.15 7.42
CA VAL A 34 9.59 17.95 7.34
C VAL A 34 9.31 19.28 8.07
N GLY A 35 10.25 19.75 8.90
CA GLY A 35 10.03 20.88 9.81
C GLY A 35 9.48 22.15 9.13
N ARG A 36 8.86 23.05 9.90
CA ARG A 36 8.07 24.22 9.43
C ARG A 36 8.67 25.08 8.31
N LEU A 37 9.99 25.04 8.11
CA LEU A 37 10.73 25.86 7.13
C LEU A 37 10.99 25.17 5.79
N SER A 38 10.62 23.89 5.66
CA SER A 38 10.89 23.10 4.46
C SER A 38 9.65 23.01 3.56
N LYS A 39 9.88 22.91 2.25
CA LYS A 39 8.80 22.67 1.28
C LYS A 39 8.11 21.35 1.63
N ARG A 40 6.77 21.35 1.62
CA ARG A 40 5.96 20.14 1.80
C ARG A 40 6.36 19.10 0.75
N ARG A 41 6.48 17.85 1.19
CA ARG A 41 6.75 16.69 0.35
C ARG A 41 5.80 15.56 0.71
N PHE A 42 5.64 14.65 -0.23
CA PHE A 42 4.80 13.47 -0.05
C PHE A 42 5.59 12.20 -0.38
N ASP A 43 5.36 11.19 0.45
CA ASP A 43 5.68 9.81 0.14
C ASP A 43 4.50 9.17 -0.56
N PHE A 44 4.71 8.70 -1.78
CA PHE A 44 3.75 7.87 -2.50
C PHE A 44 4.19 6.41 -2.49
N PHE A 45 3.30 5.55 -2.03
CA PHE A 45 3.41 4.10 -2.11
C PHE A 45 2.47 3.64 -3.21
N VAL A 46 3.04 2.98 -4.23
CA VAL A 46 2.28 2.49 -5.39
C VAL A 46 2.58 1.01 -5.52
N ASP A 47 1.53 0.20 -5.35
CA ASP A 47 1.57 -1.23 -5.63
C ASP A 47 1.06 -1.40 -7.07
N PHE A 48 1.76 -2.16 -7.90
CA PHE A 48 1.44 -2.37 -9.32
C PHE A 48 1.70 -3.83 -9.74
N GLU A 49 1.13 -4.24 -10.87
CA GLU A 49 1.36 -5.57 -11.44
C GLU A 49 2.56 -5.57 -12.38
N GLY A 50 3.48 -6.52 -12.17
CA GLY A 50 4.65 -6.72 -13.03
C GLY A 50 5.94 -6.90 -12.24
N SER A 51 6.97 -7.38 -12.93
CA SER A 51 8.31 -7.62 -12.39
C SER A 51 9.30 -6.61 -12.96
N PRO A 52 10.39 -6.26 -12.23
CA PRO A 52 11.51 -5.48 -12.79
C PRO A 52 12.14 -6.09 -14.05
N SER A 53 11.91 -7.39 -14.32
CA SER A 53 12.32 -8.07 -15.55
C SER A 53 11.48 -7.71 -16.78
N ASP A 54 10.29 -7.14 -16.59
CA ASP A 54 9.39 -6.78 -17.68
C ASP A 54 9.84 -5.49 -18.35
N ALA A 55 9.97 -5.51 -19.68
CA ALA A 55 10.47 -4.36 -20.45
C ALA A 55 9.63 -3.08 -20.26
N ASN A 56 8.32 -3.22 -20.01
CA ASN A 56 7.43 -2.10 -19.74
C ASN A 56 7.68 -1.50 -18.35
N VAL A 57 7.88 -2.36 -17.34
CA VAL A 57 8.20 -1.94 -15.97
C VAL A 57 9.57 -1.28 -15.94
N THR A 58 10.57 -1.80 -16.65
CA THR A 58 11.89 -1.14 -16.74
C THR A 58 11.76 0.29 -17.29
N LYS A 59 11.02 0.48 -18.40
CA LYS A 59 10.78 1.81 -18.98
C LYS A 59 10.03 2.74 -18.02
N LEU A 60 9.07 2.21 -17.28
CA LEU A 60 8.34 2.95 -16.25
C LEU A 60 9.30 3.41 -15.14
N LEU A 61 10.10 2.50 -14.60
CA LEU A 61 11.05 2.79 -13.52
C LEU A 61 12.08 3.84 -13.94
N ASP A 62 12.62 3.75 -15.16
CA ASP A 62 13.54 4.75 -15.72
C ASP A 62 12.88 6.14 -15.80
N ALA A 63 11.63 6.20 -16.26
CA ALA A 63 10.88 7.45 -16.33
C ALA A 63 10.60 8.03 -14.95
N LEU A 64 10.19 7.20 -13.98
CA LEU A 64 9.92 7.62 -12.61
C LEU A 64 11.19 8.12 -11.91
N HIS A 65 12.33 7.46 -12.13
CA HIS A 65 13.59 7.82 -11.49
C HIS A 65 14.02 9.25 -11.83
N SER A 66 13.71 9.72 -13.04
CA SER A 66 14.01 11.09 -13.48
C SER A 66 13.15 12.18 -12.82
N MET A 67 12.00 11.82 -12.25
CA MET A 67 11.03 12.76 -11.69
C MET A 67 10.97 12.77 -10.16
N THR A 68 11.41 11.68 -9.52
CA THR A 68 11.31 11.51 -8.07
C THR A 68 12.64 11.82 -7.40
N ASP A 69 12.61 12.52 -6.27
CA ASP A 69 13.83 12.79 -5.47
C ASP A 69 14.45 11.48 -4.97
N LYS A 70 13.60 10.50 -4.65
CA LYS A 70 13.99 9.18 -4.17
C LYS A 70 12.95 8.14 -4.59
N LEU A 71 13.44 7.07 -5.17
CA LEU A 71 12.66 5.92 -5.59
C LEU A 71 13.21 4.67 -4.89
N LEU A 72 12.34 3.95 -4.19
CA LEU A 72 12.64 2.65 -3.61
C LEU A 72 11.71 1.63 -4.27
N ILE A 73 12.30 0.62 -4.89
CA ILE A 73 11.58 -0.51 -5.47
C ILE A 73 11.66 -1.64 -4.46
N LEU A 74 10.51 -2.18 -4.10
CA LEU A 74 10.41 -3.34 -3.22
C LEU A 74 10.01 -4.53 -4.08
N ASP A 75 10.77 -5.62 -4.00
CA ASP A 75 10.42 -6.86 -4.68
C ASP A 75 9.11 -7.44 -4.13
N GLU A 76 8.37 -8.10 -5.02
CA GLU A 76 7.27 -8.97 -4.66
C GLU A 76 7.79 -10.06 -3.71
N LYS A 77 7.42 -9.96 -2.44
CA LYS A 77 7.36 -11.13 -1.58
C LYS A 77 5.95 -11.70 -1.72
N GLN A 78 5.84 -12.85 -2.37
CA GLN A 78 4.66 -13.73 -2.25
C GLN A 78 4.56 -14.17 -0.78
N VAL A 79 3.87 -13.36 0.01
CA VAL A 79 3.54 -13.69 1.40
C VAL A 79 2.03 -13.65 1.51
N HIS A 80 1.49 -14.52 2.38
CA HIS A 80 0.10 -14.42 2.74
C HIS A 80 -0.21 -13.00 3.19
N TRP A 81 -1.40 -12.53 2.80
CA TRP A 81 -1.88 -11.22 3.23
C TRP A 81 -1.74 -11.11 4.76
N PHE A 82 -1.16 -10.01 5.20
CA PHE A 82 -1.09 -9.62 6.60
C PHE A 82 -1.46 -8.14 6.72
N PRO A 83 -2.14 -7.74 7.80
CA PRO A 83 -2.57 -6.36 7.98
C PRO A 83 -1.36 -5.44 8.06
N ARG A 84 -1.31 -4.43 7.19
CA ARG A 84 -0.22 -3.43 7.13
C ARG A 84 -0.52 -2.17 7.91
N HIS A 85 -1.79 -1.95 8.27
CA HIS A 85 -2.24 -0.83 9.07
C HIS A 85 -3.17 -1.31 10.18
N ILE A 86 -3.18 -0.61 11.32
CA ILE A 86 -3.99 -1.00 12.48
C ILE A 86 -5.49 -1.08 12.15
N SER A 87 -5.99 -0.19 11.28
CA SER A 87 -7.39 -0.23 10.83
C SER A 87 -7.74 -1.47 10.00
N GLU A 88 -6.75 -2.19 9.48
CA GLU A 88 -7.01 -3.46 8.78
C GLU A 88 -7.29 -4.60 9.76
N LEU A 89 -6.97 -4.45 11.05
CA LEU A 89 -7.36 -5.41 12.09
C LEU A 89 -8.88 -5.44 12.28
N ASP A 90 -9.56 -4.31 12.09
CA ASP A 90 -11.02 -4.24 12.21
C ASP A 90 -11.72 -5.12 11.15
N LEU A 91 -11.09 -5.36 9.99
CA LEU A 91 -11.62 -6.21 8.91
C LEU A 91 -11.68 -7.71 9.28
N ILE A 92 -10.94 -8.12 10.30
CA ILE A 92 -10.85 -9.50 10.77
C ILE A 92 -11.39 -9.68 12.20
N ALA A 93 -11.80 -8.60 12.86
CA ALA A 93 -12.30 -8.63 14.23
C ALA A 93 -13.51 -9.57 14.40
N ASP A 94 -14.39 -9.63 13.39
CA ASP A 94 -15.59 -10.48 13.38
C ASP A 94 -15.33 -11.90 12.84
N ARG A 95 -14.07 -12.28 12.57
CA ARG A 95 -13.69 -13.61 12.05
C ARG A 95 -13.19 -14.54 13.15
N THR A 96 -13.80 -14.50 14.32
CA THR A 96 -13.50 -15.46 15.38
C THR A 96 -14.04 -16.83 14.97
N LEU A 97 -13.13 -17.82 14.86
CA LEU A 97 -13.48 -19.17 14.42
C LEU A 97 -14.03 -20.05 15.56
N ILE A 98 -13.67 -19.74 16.80
CA ILE A 98 -13.97 -20.52 18.01
C ILE A 98 -14.13 -19.53 19.18
N ALA A 99 -14.93 -19.89 20.20
CA ALA A 99 -15.13 -19.11 21.42
C ALA A 99 -15.70 -17.70 21.17
N GLY A 100 -16.59 -17.60 20.18
CA GLY A 100 -17.50 -16.47 20.03
C GLY A 100 -18.68 -16.58 21.00
N THR A 101 -19.87 -16.22 20.56
CA THR A 101 -21.10 -16.39 21.35
C THR A 101 -21.63 -17.83 21.36
N ASP A 102 -21.24 -18.64 20.38
CA ASP A 102 -21.62 -20.05 20.30
C ASP A 102 -20.66 -20.89 21.16
N LEU A 103 -21.12 -21.23 22.36
CA LEU A 103 -20.42 -22.12 23.28
C LEU A 103 -20.70 -23.58 22.90
N GLU A 104 -19.67 -24.42 22.99
CA GLU A 104 -19.83 -25.87 22.84
C GLU A 104 -20.45 -26.50 24.10
N SER A 105 -21.12 -27.64 23.93
CA SER A 105 -21.89 -28.30 25.02
C SER A 105 -21.04 -28.78 26.22
N ASP A 106 -19.73 -28.90 26.05
CA ASP A 106 -18.76 -29.23 27.09
C ASP A 106 -18.16 -28.00 27.79
N HIS A 107 -18.54 -26.78 27.36
CA HIS A 107 -18.10 -25.55 27.99
C HIS A 107 -18.79 -25.36 29.35
N PRO A 108 -18.03 -25.05 30.43
CA PRO A 108 -18.57 -24.97 31.79
C PRO A 108 -19.68 -23.92 31.93
N GLY A 109 -19.63 -22.85 31.14
CA GLY A 109 -20.66 -21.80 31.11
C GLY A 109 -21.77 -21.97 30.06
N PHE A 110 -21.89 -23.14 29.40
CA PHE A 110 -22.92 -23.39 28.37
C PHE A 110 -24.36 -23.22 28.91
N HIS A 111 -24.55 -23.46 30.21
CA HIS A 111 -25.84 -23.36 30.89
C HIS A 111 -25.96 -22.10 31.78
N ASP A 112 -25.03 -21.15 31.70
CA ASP A 112 -25.04 -19.92 32.51
C ASP A 112 -25.96 -18.81 31.94
N LEU A 113 -26.65 -19.10 30.83
CA LEU A 113 -27.69 -18.27 30.21
C LEU A 113 -29.10 -18.72 30.58
#